data_AF-A0A1H6KWD6-F1
#
_entry.id   AF-A0A1H6KWD6-F1
#
_cell.length_a   1.000
_cell.length_b   1.000
_cell.length_c   1.000
_cell.angle_alpha   90.00
_cell.angle_beta   90.00
_cell.angle_gamma   90.00
#
_symmetry.space_group_name_H-M   'P 1'
#
loop_
_entity.id
_entity.type
_entity.pdbx_description
1 polymer ?
#
loop_
_entity_poly.entity_id
_entity_poly.type
_entity_poly.pdbx_seq_one_letter_code
_entity_poly.pdbx_strand_id
1 'polypeptide(L)'
;MGEIVELDVRQLRTVAERVTGAAGRIAEMPWPSLDPDALTGAASAEVTETAAVATRLAGVVADMRAWAASARTAADAFDDAEHRTGDRFRR
;
A
#
# COMPACT_ATOMS: atom_id res chain seq x y z
N MET A 1 -9.86 -23.93 16.40
CA MET A 1 -10.11 -22.96 17.49
C MET A 1 -9.43 -21.68 17.04
N GLY A 2 -10.16 -20.84 16.30
CA GLY A 2 -9.60 -19.62 15.72
C GLY A 2 -9.39 -18.63 16.84
N GLU A 3 -8.14 -18.24 17.06
CA GLU A 3 -7.84 -17.05 17.84
C GLU A 3 -8.50 -15.89 17.10
N ILE A 4 -9.65 -15.43 17.61
CA ILE A 4 -10.24 -14.19 17.16
C ILE A 4 -9.30 -13.13 17.70
N VAL A 5 -8.28 -12.81 16.90
CA VAL A 5 -7.43 -11.64 17.14
C VAL A 5 -8.40 -10.48 17.25
N GLU A 6 -8.47 -9.89 18.43
CA GLU A 6 -9.26 -8.69 18.71
C GLU A 6 -8.62 -7.57 17.89
N LEU A 7 -9.08 -7.45 16.65
CA LEU A 7 -8.51 -6.52 15.70
C LEU A 7 -9.05 -5.13 16.06
N ASP A 8 -8.20 -4.27 16.61
CA ASP A 8 -8.56 -2.88 16.82
C ASP A 8 -8.82 -2.22 15.44
N VAL A 9 -10.10 -2.00 15.14
CA VAL A 9 -10.59 -1.38 13.90
C VAL A 9 -9.95 0.00 13.70
N ARG A 10 -9.66 0.74 14.79
CA ARG A 10 -8.98 2.03 14.72
C ARG A 10 -7.51 1.87 14.35
N GLN A 11 -6.85 0.85 14.87
CA GLN A 11 -5.49 0.52 14.48
C GLN A 11 -5.42 0.11 13.01
N LEU A 12 -6.38 -0.69 12.51
CA LEU A 12 -6.45 -1.08 11.10
C LEU A 12 -6.61 0.16 10.18
N ARG A 13 -7.54 1.06 10.51
CA ARG A 13 -7.72 2.34 9.78
C ARG A 13 -6.43 3.17 9.77
N THR A 14 -5.77 3.28 10.93
CA THR A 14 -4.50 4.01 11.07
C THR A 14 -3.39 3.43 10.19
N VAL A 15 -3.24 2.10 10.15
CA VAL A 15 -2.22 1.46 9.31
C VAL A 15 -2.55 1.65 7.83
N ALA A 16 -3.82 1.53 7.44
CA ALA A 16 -4.25 1.76 6.06
C ALA A 16 -3.94 3.19 5.58
N GLU A 17 -4.15 4.20 6.41
CA GLU A 17 -3.79 5.59 6.11
C GLU A 17 -2.27 5.76 5.97
N ARG A 18 -1.48 5.18 6.89
CA ARG A 18 -0.02 5.24 6.84
C ARG A 18 0.53 4.59 5.58
N VAL A 19 -0.01 3.44 5.18
CA VAL A 19 0.39 2.74 3.95
C VAL A 19 0.02 3.57 2.71
N THR A 20 -1.17 4.18 2.69
CA THR A 20 -1.57 5.09 1.60
C THR A 20 -0.61 6.28 1.49
N GLY A 21 -0.26 6.90 2.63
CA GLY A 21 0.71 8.00 2.66
C GLY A 21 2.11 7.59 2.24
N ALA A 22 2.57 6.39 2.63
CA ALA A 22 3.85 5.85 2.18
C ALA A 22 3.85 5.59 0.66
N ALA A 23 2.78 5.02 0.12
CA ALA A 23 2.62 4.81 -1.32
C ALA A 23 2.65 6.14 -2.10
N GLY A 24 2.06 7.21 -1.56
CA GLY A 24 2.15 8.57 -2.11
C GLY A 24 3.61 9.06 -2.18
N ARG A 25 4.34 9.02 -1.06
CA ARG A 25 5.75 9.45 -1.01
C ARG A 25 6.65 8.67 -1.96
N ILE A 26 6.40 7.36 -2.12
CA ILE A 26 7.16 6.51 -3.04
C ILE A 26 6.86 6.91 -4.50
N ALA A 27 5.60 7.18 -4.83
CA ALA A 27 5.18 7.57 -6.17
C ALA A 27 5.72 8.96 -6.58
N GLU A 28 5.88 9.87 -5.63
CA GLU A 28 6.40 11.23 -5.85
C GLU A 28 7.93 11.29 -5.88
N MET A 29 8.61 10.19 -5.56
CA MET A 29 10.07 10.16 -5.49
C MET A 29 10.66 10.38 -6.89
N PRO A 30 11.53 11.39 -7.09
CA PRO A 30 12.17 11.61 -8.37
C PRO A 30 13.18 10.49 -8.64
N TRP A 31 12.97 9.73 -9.71
CA TRP A 31 13.87 8.65 -10.13
C TRP A 31 14.93 9.20 -11.07
N PRO A 32 16.21 8.86 -10.87
CA PRO A 32 17.25 9.22 -11.81
C PRO A 32 16.98 8.52 -13.15
N SER A 33 16.71 9.32 -14.18
CA SER A 33 16.68 8.84 -15.56
C SER A 33 18.11 8.80 -16.07
N LEU A 34 18.62 7.62 -16.37
CA LEU A 34 19.92 7.46 -17.01
C LEU A 34 19.71 7.54 -18.52
N ASP A 35 20.44 8.44 -19.18
CA ASP A 35 20.52 8.48 -20.63
C ASP A 35 21.45 7.35 -21.10
N PRO A 36 20.93 6.33 -21.83
CA PRO A 36 21.74 5.20 -22.28
C PRO A 36 22.86 5.63 -23.23
N ASP A 37 22.62 6.64 -24.06
CA ASP A 37 23.56 7.12 -25.07
C ASP A 37 24.74 7.83 -24.40
N ALA A 38 24.50 8.50 -23.27
CA ALA A 38 25.52 9.11 -22.42
C ALA A 38 26.40 8.09 -21.67
N LEU A 39 26.00 6.81 -21.63
CA LEU A 39 26.72 5.72 -20.95
C LEU A 39 27.50 4.80 -21.91
N THR A 40 27.56 5.15 -23.19
CA THR A 40 28.20 4.34 -24.23
C THR A 40 29.63 3.95 -23.86
N GLY A 41 29.90 2.64 -23.75
CA GLY A 41 31.21 2.08 -23.41
C GLY A 41 31.47 1.81 -21.93
N ALA A 42 30.57 2.22 -21.03
CA ALA A 42 30.62 1.85 -19.63
C ALA A 42 29.86 0.53 -19.39
N ALA A 43 30.36 -0.34 -18.52
CA ALA A 43 29.64 -1.56 -18.10
C ALA A 43 28.25 -1.25 -17.50
N SER A 44 28.02 -0.01 -17.05
CA SER A 44 26.72 0.48 -16.60
C SER A 44 25.67 0.68 -17.71
N ALA A 45 26.07 0.67 -19.00
CA ALA A 45 25.12 0.69 -20.12
C ALA A 45 24.32 -0.63 -20.23
N GLU A 46 24.80 -1.74 -19.65
CA GLU A 46 23.99 -2.94 -19.47
C GLU A 46 22.98 -2.79 -18.31
N VAL A 47 23.20 -1.84 -17.39
CA VAL A 47 22.33 -1.54 -16.23
C VAL A 47 21.23 -0.52 -16.59
N THR A 48 20.85 -0.45 -17.87
CA THR A 48 19.70 0.34 -18.35
C THR A 48 18.35 -0.22 -17.85
N GLU A 49 18.36 -1.18 -16.91
CA GLU A 49 17.20 -1.68 -16.16
C GLU A 49 16.57 -0.67 -15.20
N THR A 50 17.07 0.58 -15.11
CA THR A 50 16.44 1.63 -14.29
C THR A 50 14.97 1.88 -14.66
N ALA A 51 14.61 1.76 -15.94
CA ALA A 51 13.20 1.78 -16.37
C ALA A 51 12.38 0.60 -15.82
N ALA A 52 13.00 -0.57 -15.65
CA ALA A 52 12.37 -1.75 -15.07
C ALA A 52 12.12 -1.58 -13.55
N VAL A 53 13.03 -0.91 -12.84
CA VAL A 53 12.85 -0.60 -11.41
C VAL A 53 11.69 0.37 -11.20
N ALA A 54 11.64 1.47 -11.96
CA ALA A 54 10.53 2.44 -11.85
C ALA A 54 9.16 1.79 -12.12
N THR A 55 9.09 0.94 -13.16
CA THR A 55 7.86 0.19 -13.51
C THR A 55 7.46 -0.78 -12.40
N ARG A 56 8.42 -1.55 -11.87
CA ARG A 56 8.16 -2.50 -10.77
C ARG A 56 7.67 -1.78 -9.52
N LEU A 57 8.26 -0.64 -9.22
CA LEU A 57 7.91 0.15 -8.04
C LEU A 57 6.53 0.79 -8.17
N ALA A 58 6.14 1.21 -9.38
CA ALA A 58 4.76 1.62 -9.66
C ALA A 58 3.76 0.50 -9.37
N GLY A 59 4.12 -0.76 -9.69
CA GLY A 59 3.35 -1.94 -9.29
C GLY A 59 3.22 -2.07 -7.77
N VAL A 60 4.32 -1.95 -7.03
CA VAL A 60 4.31 -1.99 -5.56
C VAL A 60 3.42 -0.90 -4.97
N VAL A 61 3.48 0.32 -5.51
CA VAL A 61 2.61 1.43 -5.09
C VAL A 61 1.14 1.10 -5.34
N ALA A 62 0.81 0.47 -6.46
CA ALA A 62 -0.56 0.04 -6.76
C ALA A 62 -1.04 -1.00 -5.74
N ASP A 63 -0.22 -2.00 -5.43
CA ASP A 63 -0.53 -3.05 -4.45
C ASP A 63 -0.74 -2.47 -3.05
N MET A 64 0.12 -1.53 -2.62
CA MET A 64 -0.02 -0.83 -1.34
C MET A 64 -1.36 -0.08 -1.25
N ARG A 65 -1.76 0.61 -2.32
CA ARG A 65 -3.03 1.35 -2.37
C ARG A 65 -4.22 0.41 -2.37
N ALA A 66 -4.15 -0.70 -3.11
CA ALA A 66 -5.19 -1.72 -3.14
C ALA A 66 -5.39 -2.37 -1.76
N TRP A 67 -4.29 -2.75 -1.11
CA TRP A 67 -4.33 -3.28 0.26
C TRP A 67 -4.95 -2.29 1.24
N ALA A 68 -4.53 -1.02 1.21
CA ALA A 68 -5.06 0.01 2.11
C ALA A 68 -6.54 0.33 1.85
N ALA A 69 -7.03 0.19 0.61
CA ALA A 69 -8.45 0.28 0.30
C ALA A 69 -9.22 -0.90 0.92
N SER A 70 -8.76 -2.14 0.69
CA SER A 70 -9.38 -3.34 1.26
C SER A 70 -9.41 -3.33 2.79
N ALA A 71 -8.34 -2.84 3.43
CA ALA A 71 -8.27 -2.69 4.88
C ALA A 71 -9.33 -1.73 5.43
N ARG A 72 -9.58 -0.60 4.74
CA ARG A 72 -10.64 0.34 5.13
C ARG A 72 -12.03 -0.27 4.99
N THR A 73 -12.31 -0.92 3.85
CA THR A 73 -13.57 -1.63 3.64
C THR A 73 -13.82 -2.70 4.71
N ALA A 74 -12.78 -3.45 5.10
CA ALA A 74 -12.88 -4.43 6.18
C ALA A 74 -13.17 -3.76 7.52
N ALA A 75 -12.47 -2.66 7.85
CA ALA A 75 -12.70 -1.90 9.07
C ALA A 75 -14.15 -1.39 9.17
N ASP A 76 -14.69 -0.85 8.08
CA ASP A 76 -16.07 -0.35 8.03
C ASP A 76 -17.08 -1.50 8.22
N ALA A 77 -16.83 -2.66 7.62
CA ALA A 77 -17.68 -3.84 7.79
C ALA A 77 -17.68 -4.36 9.25
N PHE A 78 -16.54 -4.28 9.96
CA PHE A 78 -16.47 -4.63 11.38
C PHE A 78 -17.24 -3.65 12.26
N ASP A 79 -17.08 -2.34 12.00
CA ASP A 79 -17.78 -1.28 12.73
C ASP A 79 -19.32 -1.43 12.59
N ASP A 80 -19.80 -1.72 11.38
CA ASP A 80 -21.21 -1.98 11.09
C ASP A 80 -21.74 -3.26 11.76
N ALA A 81 -20.89 -4.28 11.89
CA ALA A 81 -21.25 -5.53 12.57
C ALA A 81 -21.35 -5.31 14.09
N GLU A 82 -20.45 -4.52 14.66
CA GLU A 82 -20.44 -4.19 16.08
C GLU A 82 -21.66 -3.34 16.47
N HIS A 83 -22.00 -2.31 15.69
CA HIS A 83 -23.19 -1.50 15.90
C HIS A 83 -24.49 -2.31 15.88
N ARG A 84 -24.68 -3.15 14.85
CA ARG A 84 -25.88 -4.03 14.76
C ARG A 84 -25.98 -5.01 15.92
N THR A 85 -24.85 -5.48 16.44
CA THR A 85 -24.79 -6.38 17.59
C THR A 85 -25.16 -5.65 18.88
N GLY A 86 -24.62 -4.44 19.08
CA GLY A 86 -24.96 -3.58 20.23
C GLY A 86 -26.44 -3.21 20.28
N ASP A 87 -27.05 -2.86 19.13
CA ASP A 87 -28.48 -2.54 19.04
C ASP A 87 -29.37 -3.73 19.40
N ARG A 88 -28.94 -4.96 19.06
CA ARG A 88 -29.69 -6.18 19.39
C ARG A 88 -29.70 -6.47 20.89
N PHE A 89 -28.58 -6.23 21.59
CA PHE A 89 -28.45 -6.53 23.02
C PHE A 89 -28.92 -5.41 23.95
N ARG A 90 -29.22 -4.22 23.42
CA ARG A 90 -29.81 -3.10 24.17
C ARG A 90 -31.35 -3.14 24.22
N ARG A 91 -31.99 -4.15 23.61
CA ARG A 91 -33.45 -4.37 23.59
C ARG A 91 -33.84 -5.53 24.49
#